data_AF-A0A7Z8ZCV5-F1
#
_entry.id   AF-A0A7Z8ZCV5-F1
#
_cell.length_a   1.000
_cell.length_b   1.000
_cell.length_c   1.000
_cell.angle_alpha   90.00
_cell.angle_beta   90.00
_cell.angle_gamma   90.00
#
_symmetry.space_group_name_H-M   'P 1'
#
loop_
_entity.id
_entity.type
_entity.pdbx_description
1 polymer ?
#
loop_
_entity_poly.entity_id
_entity_poly.type
_entity_poly.pdbx_seq_one_letter_code
_entity_poly.pdbx_strand_id
1 'polypeptide(L)'
;MIAFNRWPESFAARYREKGYWQDLSLTELITRHAASDAVAIIDGDVQYSYRQFNRLVDNLASSLQGMGLKRGETALVQLGNVAEFYITFFALLRIGVAPVNALFSHQRSELNAYATQIEPALLVADRQHALFADDSFLNGFIEQHPSVRVALLRGDSGEYDLAAAIAQPPRALSPTQRLPTR
;
A
#
# COMPACT_ATOMS: atom_id res chain seq x y z
N MET A 1 11.53 10.74 -8.14
CA MET A 1 10.17 11.33 -8.02
C MET A 1 9.37 10.81 -9.21
N ILE A 2 8.17 10.27 -9.00
CA ILE A 2 7.37 9.66 -10.07
C ILE A 2 7.00 10.74 -11.11
N ALA A 3 7.23 10.44 -12.39
CA ALA A 3 6.94 11.35 -13.49
C ALA A 3 5.42 11.45 -13.71
N PHE A 4 4.91 12.68 -13.85
CA PHE A 4 3.52 12.94 -14.19
C PHE A 4 3.39 14.31 -14.87
N ASN A 5 2.33 14.49 -15.66
CA ASN A 5 2.04 15.76 -16.30
C ASN A 5 1.33 16.69 -15.31
N ARG A 6 2.02 17.75 -14.89
CA ARG A 6 1.48 18.76 -13.98
C ARG A 6 0.43 19.62 -14.69
N TRP A 7 -0.53 20.12 -13.94
CA TRP A 7 -1.36 21.23 -14.41
C TRP A 7 -0.51 22.49 -14.62
N PRO A 8 -0.85 23.36 -15.58
CA PRO A 8 -0.26 24.69 -15.66
C PRO A 8 -0.45 25.45 -14.35
N GLU A 9 0.52 26.27 -13.96
CA GLU A 9 0.53 26.95 -12.65
C GLU A 9 -0.72 27.81 -12.43
N SER A 10 -1.22 28.46 -13.48
CA SER A 10 -2.44 29.27 -13.42
C SER A 10 -3.69 28.45 -13.07
N PHE A 11 -3.79 27.20 -13.52
CA PHE A 11 -4.89 26.31 -13.17
C PHE A 11 -4.74 25.78 -11.73
N ALA A 12 -3.53 25.39 -11.35
CA ALA A 12 -3.25 24.93 -9.99
C ALA A 12 -3.58 26.00 -8.95
N ALA A 13 -3.16 27.25 -9.18
CA ALA A 13 -3.51 28.40 -8.33
C ALA A 13 -5.04 28.58 -8.24
N ARG A 14 -5.74 28.59 -9.38
CA ARG A 14 -7.20 28.74 -9.42
C ARG A 14 -7.93 27.62 -8.67
N TYR A 15 -7.44 26.38 -8.72
CA TYR A 15 -8.05 25.25 -8.00
C TYR A 15 -7.87 25.34 -6.49
N ARG A 16 -6.74 25.89 -6.02
CA ARG A 16 -6.52 26.18 -4.60
C ARG A 16 -7.38 27.33 -4.11
N GLU A 17 -7.43 28.44 -4.86
CA GLU A 17 -8.25 29.61 -4.53
C GLU A 17 -9.75 29.25 -4.38
N LYS A 18 -10.23 28.32 -5.21
CA LYS A 18 -11.61 27.81 -5.14
C LYS A 18 -11.84 26.71 -4.12
N GLY A 19 -10.81 26.27 -3.40
CA GLY A 19 -10.88 25.21 -2.40
C GLY A 19 -11.07 23.79 -2.96
N TYR A 20 -10.91 23.58 -4.26
CA TYR A 20 -10.97 22.23 -4.86
C TYR A 20 -9.75 21.39 -4.48
N TRP A 21 -8.57 22.02 -4.48
CA TRP A 21 -7.34 21.43 -3.98
C TRP A 21 -7.05 21.99 -2.59
N GLN A 22 -7.11 21.12 -1.59
CA GLN A 22 -6.91 21.48 -0.18
C GLN A 22 -5.46 21.27 0.30
N ASP A 23 -4.59 20.78 -0.58
CA ASP A 23 -3.20 20.38 -0.26
C ASP A 23 -3.08 19.41 0.93
N LEU A 24 -4.16 18.66 1.21
CA LEU A 24 -4.20 17.56 2.18
C LEU A 24 -3.87 16.24 1.49
N SER A 25 -3.17 15.36 2.21
CA SER A 25 -2.96 13.99 1.74
C SER A 25 -4.23 13.16 1.90
N LEU A 26 -4.38 12.14 1.06
CA LEU A 26 -5.47 11.16 1.20
C LEU A 26 -5.41 10.42 2.55
N THR A 27 -4.24 10.30 3.17
CA THR A 27 -4.12 9.70 4.52
C THR A 27 -4.89 10.48 5.57
N GLU A 28 -5.15 11.78 5.34
CA GLU A 28 -5.93 12.60 6.25
C GLU A 28 -7.37 12.08 6.44
N LEU A 29 -7.89 11.33 5.47
CA LEU A 29 -9.19 10.68 5.57
C LEU A 29 -9.29 9.74 6.77
N ILE A 30 -8.19 9.12 7.17
CA ILE A 30 -8.15 8.14 8.28
C ILE A 30 -7.53 8.70 9.55
N THR A 31 -6.51 9.58 9.45
CA THR A 31 -5.80 10.10 10.63
C THR A 31 -6.69 11.02 11.47
N ARG A 32 -7.58 11.80 10.85
CA ARG A 32 -8.56 12.63 11.59
C ARG A 32 -9.55 11.82 12.43
N HIS A 33 -9.71 10.52 12.14
CA HIS A 33 -10.55 9.60 12.89
C HIS A 33 -9.74 8.57 13.68
N ALA A 34 -8.41 8.71 13.79
CA ALA A 34 -7.53 7.71 14.39
C ALA A 34 -7.85 7.41 15.88
N ALA A 35 -8.55 8.31 16.57
CA ALA A 35 -9.00 8.11 17.94
C ALA A 35 -10.48 7.71 18.06
N SER A 36 -11.18 7.43 16.96
CA SER A 36 -12.59 7.06 16.93
C SER A 36 -12.78 5.55 17.03
N ASP A 37 -13.68 5.13 17.92
CA ASP A 37 -14.10 3.73 18.03
C ASP A 37 -15.32 3.40 17.15
N ALA A 38 -15.78 4.35 16.31
CA ALA A 38 -16.77 4.08 15.28
C ALA A 38 -16.23 3.08 14.24
N VAL A 39 -17.12 2.23 13.73
CA VAL A 39 -16.79 1.22 12.71
C VAL A 39 -16.40 1.89 11.39
N ALA A 40 -15.27 1.48 10.84
CA ALA A 40 -14.74 1.95 9.56
C ALA A 40 -14.89 0.90 8.44
N ILE A 41 -14.62 -0.37 8.76
CA ILE A 41 -14.64 -1.49 7.81
C ILE A 41 -15.42 -2.64 8.44
N ILE A 42 -16.28 -3.26 7.63
CA ILE A 42 -16.96 -4.52 7.92
C ILE A 42 -16.57 -5.48 6.80
N ASP A 43 -15.95 -6.60 7.16
CA ASP A 43 -15.52 -7.67 6.25
C ASP A 43 -16.00 -9.02 6.81
N GLY A 44 -17.13 -9.49 6.28
CA GLY A 44 -17.86 -10.63 6.85
C GLY A 44 -18.24 -10.38 8.30
N ASP A 45 -17.81 -11.28 9.19
CA ASP A 45 -18.07 -11.20 10.64
C ASP A 45 -17.07 -10.31 11.39
N VAL A 46 -16.04 -9.82 10.71
CA VAL A 46 -14.99 -8.99 11.31
C VAL A 46 -15.30 -7.51 11.09
N GLN A 47 -15.13 -6.71 12.15
CA GLN A 47 -15.28 -5.26 12.09
C GLN A 47 -14.03 -4.58 12.63
N TYR A 48 -13.63 -3.50 11.96
CA TYR A 48 -12.53 -2.65 12.39
C TYR A 48 -13.07 -1.25 12.68
N SER A 49 -12.81 -0.75 13.88
CA SER A 49 -13.00 0.67 14.16
C SER A 49 -11.96 1.52 13.41
N TYR A 50 -12.21 2.82 13.28
CA TYR A 50 -11.20 3.74 12.72
C TYR A 50 -9.88 3.70 13.51
N ARG A 51 -9.94 3.58 14.84
CA ARG A 51 -8.74 3.42 15.69
C ARG A 51 -7.97 2.15 15.36
N GLN A 52 -8.65 1.02 15.26
CA GLN A 52 -8.02 -0.26 14.91
C GLN A 52 -7.43 -0.21 13.50
N PHE A 53 -8.22 0.28 12.54
CA PHE A 53 -7.78 0.42 11.16
C PHE A 53 -6.53 1.30 11.03
N ASN A 54 -6.51 2.49 11.65
CA ASN A 54 -5.34 3.36 11.63
C ASN A 54 -4.12 2.68 12.26
N ARG A 55 -4.30 1.92 13.35
CA ARG A 55 -3.20 1.16 13.98
C ARG A 55 -2.63 0.09 13.04
N LEU A 56 -3.49 -0.66 12.34
CA LEU A 56 -3.04 -1.68 11.38
C LEU A 56 -2.30 -1.05 10.19
N VAL A 57 -2.77 0.13 9.72
CA VAL A 57 -2.06 0.92 8.71
C VAL A 57 -0.68 1.36 9.20
N ASP A 58 -0.57 1.85 10.44
CA ASP A 58 0.70 2.26 11.04
C ASP A 58 1.69 1.10 11.20
N ASN A 59 1.19 -0.06 11.64
CA ASN A 59 1.96 -1.29 11.73
C ASN A 59 2.55 -1.68 10.37
N LEU A 60 1.69 -1.83 9.35
CA LEU A 60 2.13 -2.24 8.03
C LEU A 60 3.07 -1.22 7.39
N ALA A 61 2.81 0.09 7.55
CA ALA A 61 3.71 1.14 7.09
C ALA A 61 5.11 1.00 7.71
N SER A 62 5.19 0.75 9.03
CA SER A 62 6.46 0.53 9.73
C SER A 62 7.16 -0.75 9.27
N SER A 63 6.42 -1.86 9.10
CA SER A 63 6.96 -3.12 8.59
C SER A 63 7.56 -2.95 7.20
N LEU A 64 6.85 -2.31 6.27
CA LEU A 64 7.32 -2.05 4.90
C LEU A 64 8.57 -1.17 4.88
N GLN A 65 8.64 -0.14 5.74
CA GLN A 65 9.86 0.66 5.90
C GLN A 65 11.02 -0.19 6.45
N GLY A 66 10.75 -1.07 7.41
CA GLY A 66 11.72 -2.03 7.95
C GLY A 66 12.23 -3.03 6.92
N MET A 67 11.41 -3.38 5.93
CA MET A 67 11.78 -4.18 4.75
C MET A 67 12.51 -3.36 3.67
N GLY A 68 12.70 -2.05 3.88
CA GLY A 68 13.51 -1.20 3.02
C GLY A 68 12.76 -0.55 1.85
N LEU A 69 11.43 -0.45 1.90
CA LEU A 69 10.65 0.38 0.98
C LEU A 69 10.91 1.87 1.25
N LYS A 70 10.94 2.66 0.17
CA LYS A 70 11.30 4.07 0.18
C LYS A 70 10.23 4.92 -0.49
N ARG A 71 10.10 6.15 -0.02
CA ARG A 71 9.23 7.16 -0.62
C ARG A 71 9.59 7.37 -2.10
N GLY A 72 8.57 7.39 -2.95
CA GLY A 72 8.71 7.57 -4.39
C GLY A 72 8.93 6.29 -5.18
N GLU A 73 9.02 5.13 -4.52
CA GLU A 73 8.88 3.83 -5.17
C GLU A 73 7.41 3.50 -5.47
N THR A 74 7.19 2.44 -6.21
CA THR A 74 5.87 1.95 -6.61
C THR A 74 5.60 0.56 -6.03
N ALA A 75 4.33 0.19 -5.98
CA ALA A 75 3.88 -1.14 -5.56
C ALA A 75 2.82 -1.67 -6.51
N LEU A 76 2.80 -2.98 -6.73
CA LEU A 76 1.73 -3.68 -7.42
C LEU A 76 0.89 -4.44 -6.39
N VAL A 77 -0.39 -4.13 -6.31
CA VAL A 77 -1.31 -4.73 -5.33
C VAL A 77 -2.43 -5.45 -6.08
N GLN A 78 -2.60 -6.75 -5.85
CA GLN A 78 -3.71 -7.55 -6.35
C GLN A 78 -4.43 -8.21 -5.18
N LEU A 79 -5.33 -7.45 -4.56
CA LEU A 79 -6.23 -7.92 -3.51
C LEU A 79 -7.68 -7.72 -3.95
N GLY A 80 -8.58 -8.59 -3.48
CA GLY A 80 -10.01 -8.47 -3.71
C GLY A 80 -10.69 -7.46 -2.77
N ASN A 81 -11.99 -7.66 -2.55
CA ASN A 81 -12.78 -6.83 -1.64
C ASN A 81 -12.59 -7.30 -0.19
N VAL A 82 -11.43 -7.00 0.39
CA VAL A 82 -11.01 -7.48 1.72
C VAL A 82 -10.43 -6.34 2.54
N ALA A 83 -10.52 -6.41 3.86
CA ALA A 83 -10.04 -5.34 4.74
C ALA A 83 -8.54 -5.02 4.53
N GLU A 84 -7.72 -6.04 4.25
CA GLU A 84 -6.29 -5.90 3.99
C GLU A 84 -5.99 -5.00 2.79
N PHE A 85 -6.87 -4.93 1.78
CA PHE A 85 -6.69 -4.00 0.67
C PHE A 85 -6.62 -2.55 1.16
N TYR A 86 -7.54 -2.15 2.03
CA TYR A 86 -7.57 -0.79 2.58
C TYR A 86 -6.38 -0.54 3.51
N ILE A 87 -5.98 -1.54 4.31
CA ILE A 87 -4.81 -1.45 5.19
C ILE A 87 -3.54 -1.24 4.36
N THR A 88 -3.33 -2.06 3.34
CA THR A 88 -2.20 -1.95 2.41
C THR A 88 -2.21 -0.61 1.67
N PHE A 89 -3.35 -0.21 1.10
CA PHE A 89 -3.45 1.04 0.35
C PHE A 89 -3.04 2.25 1.19
N PHE A 90 -3.61 2.40 2.39
CA PHE A 90 -3.28 3.53 3.26
C PHE A 90 -1.87 3.44 3.87
N ALA A 91 -1.33 2.24 4.10
CA ALA A 91 0.05 2.07 4.54
C ALA A 91 1.04 2.55 3.46
N LEU A 92 0.80 2.21 2.20
CA LEU A 92 1.62 2.66 1.06
C LEU A 92 1.57 4.18 0.88
N LEU A 93 0.37 4.78 0.95
CA LEU A 93 0.22 6.23 0.90
C LEU A 93 0.97 6.92 2.06
N ARG A 94 0.94 6.35 3.28
CA ARG A 94 1.62 6.89 4.46
C ARG A 94 3.13 6.94 4.29
N ILE A 95 3.72 5.93 3.64
CA ILE A 95 5.17 5.89 3.36
C ILE A 95 5.53 6.56 2.02
N GLY A 96 4.54 7.04 1.28
CA GLY A 96 4.72 7.70 -0.02
C GLY A 96 5.15 6.77 -1.14
N VAL A 97 4.71 5.50 -1.09
CA VAL A 97 4.82 4.53 -2.17
C VAL A 97 3.53 4.56 -2.99
N ALA A 98 3.64 4.62 -4.32
CA ALA A 98 2.47 4.72 -5.20
C ALA A 98 1.99 3.34 -5.66
N PRO A 99 0.76 2.91 -5.30
CA PRO A 99 0.24 1.62 -5.74
C PRO A 99 -0.39 1.68 -7.14
N VAL A 100 -0.20 0.62 -7.91
CA VAL A 100 -1.15 0.16 -8.93
C VAL A 100 -1.99 -0.95 -8.32
N ASN A 101 -3.30 -0.72 -8.23
CA ASN A 101 -4.26 -1.68 -7.71
C ASN A 101 -4.84 -2.49 -8.87
N ALA A 102 -4.29 -3.66 -9.12
CA ALA A 102 -4.79 -4.60 -10.11
C ALA A 102 -6.12 -5.21 -9.64
N LEU A 103 -7.02 -5.47 -10.60
CA LEU A 103 -8.25 -6.21 -10.31
C LEU A 103 -7.91 -7.65 -9.92
N PHE A 104 -8.72 -8.23 -9.03
CA PHE A 104 -8.58 -9.64 -8.65
C PHE A 104 -8.77 -10.59 -9.84
N SER A 105 -9.42 -10.17 -10.92
CA SER A 105 -9.57 -10.98 -12.14
C SER A 105 -8.41 -10.87 -13.12
N HIS A 106 -7.47 -9.95 -12.91
CA HIS A 106 -6.31 -9.78 -13.79
C HIS A 106 -5.36 -10.96 -13.69
N GLN A 107 -4.79 -11.34 -14.83
CA GLN A 107 -3.96 -12.52 -14.94
C GLN A 107 -2.51 -12.13 -15.26
N ARG A 108 -1.72 -13.13 -15.63
CA ARG A 108 -0.28 -13.02 -15.89
C ARG A 108 0.04 -11.85 -16.84
N SER A 109 -0.69 -11.68 -17.93
CA SER A 109 -0.41 -10.64 -18.94
C SER A 109 -0.51 -9.24 -18.36
N GLU A 110 -1.59 -8.96 -17.62
CA GLU A 110 -1.87 -7.66 -17.04
C GLU A 110 -0.85 -7.34 -15.94
N LEU A 111 -0.57 -8.29 -15.04
CA LEU A 111 0.40 -8.07 -13.96
C LEU A 111 1.80 -7.78 -14.49
N ASN A 112 2.23 -8.52 -15.52
CA ASN A 112 3.51 -8.24 -16.18
C ASN A 112 3.51 -6.87 -16.85
N ALA A 113 2.44 -6.50 -17.56
CA ALA A 113 2.33 -5.20 -18.22
C ALA A 113 2.37 -4.03 -17.21
N TYR A 114 1.77 -4.18 -16.03
CA TYR A 114 1.86 -3.18 -14.97
C TYR A 114 3.27 -3.10 -14.40
N ALA A 115 3.87 -4.25 -14.07
CA ALA A 115 5.20 -4.29 -13.48
C ALA A 115 6.28 -3.70 -14.39
N THR A 116 6.20 -3.97 -15.70
CA THR A 116 7.10 -3.36 -16.69
C THR A 116 6.99 -1.84 -16.73
N GLN A 117 5.81 -1.26 -16.48
CA GLN A 117 5.62 0.19 -16.53
C GLN A 117 6.04 0.90 -15.25
N ILE A 118 5.78 0.30 -14.09
CA ILE A 118 5.94 0.98 -12.81
C ILE A 118 7.19 0.56 -12.05
N GLU A 119 7.81 -0.56 -12.43
CA GLU A 119 8.98 -1.17 -11.75
C GLU A 119 8.74 -1.31 -10.23
N PRO A 120 7.75 -2.12 -9.81
CA PRO A 120 7.29 -2.17 -8.42
C PRO A 120 8.36 -2.69 -7.48
N ALA A 121 8.61 -1.97 -6.39
CA ALA A 121 9.48 -2.43 -5.32
C ALA A 121 8.80 -3.47 -4.41
N LEU A 122 7.46 -3.46 -4.38
CA LEU A 122 6.61 -4.34 -3.59
C LEU A 122 5.55 -4.99 -4.48
N LEU A 123 5.37 -6.30 -4.31
CA LEU A 123 4.18 -7.04 -4.75
C LEU A 123 3.32 -7.40 -3.53
N VAL A 124 2.03 -7.08 -3.57
CA VAL A 124 1.04 -7.62 -2.63
C VAL A 124 0.01 -8.42 -3.40
N ALA A 125 -0.22 -9.66 -3.00
CA ALA A 125 -1.16 -10.57 -3.67
C ALA A 125 -1.94 -11.42 -2.66
N ASP A 126 -2.67 -12.42 -3.16
CA ASP A 126 -3.53 -13.28 -2.36
C ASP A 126 -3.36 -14.74 -2.79
N ARG A 127 -3.13 -15.65 -1.83
CA ARG A 127 -3.05 -17.10 -2.06
C ARG A 127 -4.36 -17.69 -2.61
N GLN A 128 -5.50 -17.01 -2.43
CA GLN A 128 -6.77 -17.43 -3.04
C GLN A 128 -6.83 -17.17 -4.55
N HIS A 129 -5.94 -16.33 -5.10
CA HIS A 129 -5.86 -16.10 -6.53
C HIS A 129 -5.08 -17.24 -7.20
N ALA A 130 -5.61 -17.77 -8.31
CA ALA A 130 -5.07 -18.98 -8.95
C ALA A 130 -3.58 -18.87 -9.35
N LEU A 131 -3.10 -17.67 -9.69
CA LEU A 131 -1.68 -17.47 -10.00
C LEU A 131 -0.76 -17.67 -8.79
N PHE A 132 -1.25 -17.43 -7.58
CA PHE A 132 -0.46 -17.44 -6.34
C PHE A 132 -0.82 -18.62 -5.43
N ALA A 133 -1.55 -19.62 -5.96
CA ALA A 133 -1.87 -20.85 -5.26
C ALA A 133 -0.60 -21.62 -4.85
N ASP A 134 0.48 -21.44 -5.59
CA ASP A 134 1.85 -21.84 -5.25
C ASP A 134 2.84 -20.71 -5.60
N ASP A 135 4.13 -20.97 -5.43
CA ASP A 135 5.19 -19.98 -5.65
C ASP A 135 5.73 -19.99 -7.10
N SER A 136 5.23 -20.84 -7.99
CA SER A 136 5.76 -20.96 -9.35
C SER A 136 5.64 -19.65 -10.13
N PHE A 137 4.46 -19.02 -10.08
CA PHE A 137 4.29 -17.72 -10.71
C PHE A 137 5.08 -16.62 -9.99
N LEU A 138 5.04 -16.60 -8.66
CA LEU A 138 5.72 -15.59 -7.85
C LEU A 138 7.21 -15.56 -8.13
N ASN A 139 7.87 -16.73 -8.11
CA ASN A 139 9.30 -16.85 -8.36
C ASN A 139 9.66 -16.39 -9.77
N GLY A 140 8.93 -16.87 -10.80
CA GLY A 140 9.16 -16.43 -12.17
C GLY A 140 8.88 -14.94 -12.37
N PHE A 141 7.91 -14.37 -11.65
CA PHE A 141 7.60 -12.95 -11.70
C PHE A 141 8.71 -12.09 -11.10
N ILE A 142 9.26 -12.49 -9.95
CA ILE A 142 10.39 -11.79 -9.31
C ILE A 142 11.66 -11.90 -10.16
N GLU A 143 11.93 -13.07 -10.74
CA GLU A 143 13.06 -13.26 -11.66
C GLU A 143 12.94 -12.34 -12.88
N GLN A 144 11.74 -12.19 -13.44
CA GLN A 144 11.47 -11.32 -14.58
C GLN A 144 11.48 -9.82 -14.22
N HIS A 145 11.07 -9.47 -13.00
CA HIS A 145 10.96 -8.10 -12.51
C HIS A 145 11.82 -7.91 -11.25
N PRO A 146 13.16 -7.82 -11.39
CA PRO A 146 14.08 -7.72 -10.26
C PRO A 146 13.95 -6.43 -9.44
N SER A 147 13.12 -5.48 -9.90
CA SER A 147 12.70 -4.32 -9.10
C SER A 147 11.88 -4.75 -7.88
N VAL A 148 11.18 -5.89 -7.93
CA VAL A 148 10.41 -6.43 -6.80
C VAL A 148 11.37 -6.98 -5.75
N ARG A 149 11.49 -6.24 -4.64
CA ARG A 149 12.37 -6.60 -3.51
C ARG A 149 11.61 -7.20 -2.34
N VAL A 150 10.29 -6.95 -2.29
CA VAL A 150 9.40 -7.42 -1.22
C VAL A 150 8.15 -8.02 -1.85
N ALA A 151 7.72 -9.17 -1.34
CA ALA A 151 6.44 -9.78 -1.68
C ALA A 151 5.67 -10.08 -0.38
N LEU A 152 4.37 -9.79 -0.37
CA LEU A 152 3.46 -10.13 0.72
C LEU A 152 2.17 -10.73 0.16
N LEU A 153 1.72 -11.84 0.71
CA LEU A 153 0.57 -12.59 0.26
C LEU A 153 -0.45 -12.77 1.40
N ARG A 154 -1.70 -12.37 1.14
CA ARG A 154 -2.83 -12.71 2.01
C ARG A 154 -3.06 -14.23 1.98
N GLY A 155 -3.29 -14.82 3.15
CA GLY A 155 -3.50 -16.27 3.28
C GLY A 155 -2.22 -17.11 3.19
N ASP A 156 -1.04 -16.47 3.15
CA ASP A 156 0.23 -17.17 3.33
C ASP A 156 0.53 -17.39 4.81
N SER A 157 1.25 -18.46 5.13
CA SER A 157 1.71 -18.77 6.49
C SER A 157 3.23 -18.94 6.56
N GLY A 158 3.93 -18.56 5.49
CA GLY A 158 5.36 -18.69 5.32
C GLY A 158 6.07 -17.35 5.39
N GLU A 159 7.09 -17.20 4.55
CA GLU A 159 7.93 -16.00 4.52
C GLU A 159 7.22 -14.75 3.95
N TYR A 160 6.10 -14.93 3.24
CA TYR A 160 5.38 -13.84 2.59
C TYR A 160 4.11 -13.43 3.33
N ASP A 161 3.90 -13.86 4.57
CA ASP A 161 2.65 -13.62 5.30
C ASP A 161 2.34 -12.12 5.51
N LEU A 162 1.32 -11.63 4.79
CA LEU A 162 0.82 -10.25 4.92
C LEU A 162 0.22 -9.98 6.31
N ALA A 163 -0.48 -10.95 6.90
CA ALA A 163 -1.08 -10.80 8.22
C ALA A 163 -0.01 -10.66 9.30
N ALA A 164 1.09 -11.41 9.21
CA ALA A 164 2.25 -11.23 10.07
C ALA A 164 2.86 -9.83 9.93
N ALA A 165 2.98 -9.30 8.71
CA ALA A 165 3.48 -7.94 8.48
C ALA A 165 2.55 -6.85 9.05
N ILE A 166 1.23 -7.06 9.02
CA ILE A 166 0.21 -6.16 9.59
C ILE A 166 0.18 -6.24 11.13
N ALA A 167 0.40 -7.41 11.72
CA ALA A 167 0.30 -7.61 13.16
C ALA A 167 1.48 -7.01 13.95
N GLN A 168 2.64 -6.83 13.31
CA GLN A 168 3.84 -6.32 13.97
C GLN A 168 3.67 -4.85 14.40
N PRO A 169 3.77 -4.53 15.71
CA PRO A 169 3.71 -3.15 16.15
C PRO A 169 4.90 -2.35 15.59
N PRO A 170 4.77 -1.03 15.42
CA PRO A 170 5.83 -0.22 14.85
C PRO A 170 7.09 -0.35 15.70
N ARG A 171 8.22 -0.69 15.08
CA ARG A 171 9.50 -0.60 15.79
C ARG A 171 9.74 0.87 16.08
N ALA A 172 10.08 1.19 17.33
CA ALA A 172 10.45 2.55 17.72
C ALA A 172 11.59 3.02 16.81
N LEU A 173 11.31 4.04 15.99
CA LEU A 173 12.34 4.67 15.15
C LEU A 173 13.40 5.25 16.09
N SER A 174 14.67 4.90 15.88
CA SER A 174 15.77 5.60 16.52
C SER A 174 15.69 7.11 16.17
N PRO A 175 16.03 8.03 17.08
CA PRO A 175 15.80 9.47 16.92
C PRO A 175 16.28 10.09 15.60
N THR A 176 17.24 9.44 14.94
CA THR A 176 17.87 9.84 13.67
C THR A 176 17.00 9.65 12.42
N GLN A 177 15.83 9.00 12.51
CA GLN A 177 14.97 8.70 11.35
C GLN A 177 13.71 9.57 11.24
N ARG A 178 13.55 10.59 12.09
CA ARG A 178 12.48 11.58 11.89
C ARG A 178 12.83 12.44 10.69
N LEU A 179 12.05 12.32 9.61
CA LEU A 179 12.10 13.31 8.54
C LEU A 179 11.73 14.69 9.11
N PRO A 180 12.39 15.77 8.66
CA PRO A 180 12.02 17.11 9.08
C PRO A 180 10.58 17.41 8.65
N THR A 181 9.77 17.84 9.61
CA THR A 181 8.54 18.59 9.35
C THR A 181 8.94 19.80 8.48
N ARG A 182 8.37 19.86 7.28
CA ARG A 182 8.44 21.06 6.45
C ARG A 182 7.62 22.17 7.09
#